data_AF-A0A397G230-F1
#
_entry.id   AF-A0A397G230-F1
#
_cell.length_a   1.000
_cell.length_b   1.000
_cell.length_c   1.000
_cell.angle_alpha   90.00
_cell.angle_beta   90.00
_cell.angle_gamma   90.00
#
_symmetry.space_group_name_H-M   'P 1'
#
loop_
_entity.id
_entity.type
_entity.pdbx_description
1 polymer ?
#
loop_
_entity_poly.entity_id
_entity_poly.type
_entity_poly.pdbx_seq_one_letter_code
_entity_poly.pdbx_strand_id
1 'polypeptide(L)'
;MNLPSINKQCFVASETLNLVNASIRDLKRVLDASVITSVQLVTIYLQRIAKYDCNGPSLNQIPVPNPKIFEEAQASDNYRASVEGLTVAAGSPPFADLNFSCDATIVSSLRKAGAIVLGKTNMPAMAGGGGQRGLYGRSKSPYNPKYSTTAYASRSSNSAGTPTTASFTAFGFAGETVSSGRSPASNNALVRYSPSRGVIPFQGQWPLYLTCDVIVPHAQTVKELLDILNVIMTDNPNPIGDFWRGQSVCPIPLSSQVWPVDCQSLEDPHSLKGKQITIPMRYIRKQFPTAVNALNAFTSSVHDLWLKAQTTLESLGATVIPWPEHRHSLNAHSMDEHRTMPDDHYWMGRFPPPNGDTSYPNLTVADADMIHPHIAPMDDPTMHTEVENHVRYMDMIEAGRYQGPREMWKRDLEDWMDSNSFNLVVFPTNGDVARADSEEL
;
A
#
# COMPACT_ATOMS: atom_id res chain seq x y z
N MET A 1 45.17 41.39 30.75
CA MET A 1 44.63 40.03 30.57
C MET A 1 44.10 39.94 29.15
N ASN A 2 44.37 38.83 28.45
CA ASN A 2 43.97 38.69 27.05
C ASN A 2 42.60 38.01 26.96
N LEU A 3 41.71 38.55 26.13
CA LEU A 3 40.55 37.81 25.63
C LEU A 3 41.01 36.93 24.46
N PRO A 4 40.68 35.62 24.40
CA PRO A 4 41.07 34.77 23.28
C PRO A 4 40.34 35.16 22.00
N SER A 5 41.06 35.34 20.90
CA SER A 5 40.48 35.49 19.56
C SER A 5 39.98 34.14 19.06
N ILE A 6 38.66 33.98 18.92
CA ILE A 6 38.09 32.80 18.25
C ILE A 6 38.36 32.92 16.75
N ASN A 7 38.98 31.90 16.16
CA ASN A 7 39.41 31.90 14.77
C ASN A 7 38.23 31.92 13.79
N LYS A 8 38.37 32.69 12.71
CA LYS A 8 37.58 32.49 11.49
C LYS A 8 38.07 31.21 10.80
N GLN A 9 37.38 30.10 10.98
CA GLN A 9 37.51 28.91 10.12
C GLN A 9 36.27 28.77 9.23
N CYS A 10 36.45 28.14 8.07
CA CYS A 10 35.53 28.20 6.95
C CYS A 10 34.10 27.79 7.28
N PHE A 11 33.15 28.71 7.05
CA PHE A 11 31.83 28.31 6.57
C PHE A 11 32.01 27.70 5.17
N VAL A 12 32.12 26.38 5.11
CA VAL A 12 31.79 25.64 3.89
C VAL A 12 30.28 25.81 3.68
N ALA A 13 29.84 26.01 2.43
CA ALA A 13 28.43 26.20 2.14
C ALA A 13 27.64 24.95 2.55
N SER A 14 26.64 25.12 3.42
CA SER A 14 25.73 24.04 3.78
C SER A 14 24.86 23.68 2.59
N GLU A 15 24.91 22.42 2.14
CA GLU A 15 23.93 21.90 1.19
C GLU A 15 22.56 21.87 1.87
N THR A 16 21.71 22.84 1.53
CA THR A 16 20.35 22.91 2.07
C THR A 16 19.51 21.76 1.53
N LEU A 17 19.36 20.70 2.33
CA LEU A 17 18.52 19.54 2.01
C LEU A 17 17.10 19.98 1.67
N ASN A 18 16.73 19.88 0.40
CA ASN A 18 15.35 20.06 -0.05
C ASN A 18 14.61 18.73 0.07
N LEU A 19 13.72 18.59 1.07
CA LEU A 19 12.89 17.39 1.24
C LEU A 19 11.97 17.07 0.05
N VAL A 20 11.66 18.05 -0.81
CA VAL A 20 10.83 17.80 -2.00
C VAL A 20 11.67 17.05 -3.02
N ASN A 21 11.33 15.77 -3.22
CA ASN A 21 12.04 14.80 -4.08
C ASN A 21 13.44 14.40 -3.58
N ALA A 22 13.73 14.53 -2.26
CA ALA A 22 14.95 13.95 -1.68
C ALA A 22 14.83 12.42 -1.63
N SER A 23 15.76 11.70 -2.26
CA SER A 23 15.70 10.23 -2.26
C SER A 23 16.10 9.64 -0.91
N ILE A 24 15.68 8.39 -0.64
CA ILE A 24 16.14 7.60 0.51
C ILE A 24 17.69 7.62 0.62
N ARG A 25 18.41 7.60 -0.50
CA ARG A 25 19.89 7.61 -0.53
C ARG A 25 20.49 8.98 -0.20
N ASP A 26 19.80 10.08 -0.50
CA ASP A 26 20.24 11.43 -0.11
C ASP A 26 19.98 11.66 1.37
N LEU A 27 18.80 11.26 1.87
CA LEU A 27 18.46 11.28 3.29
C LEU A 27 19.44 10.43 4.11
N LYS A 28 19.74 9.20 3.66
CA LYS A 28 20.74 8.36 4.30
C LYS A 28 22.14 8.99 4.26
N ARG A 29 22.57 9.60 3.14
CA ARG A 29 23.88 10.26 3.02
C ARG A 29 24.06 11.37 4.06
N VAL A 30 23.05 12.23 4.27
CA VAL A 30 23.15 13.32 5.26
C VAL A 30 23.03 12.84 6.71
N LEU A 31 22.32 11.73 6.96
CA LEU A 31 22.24 11.08 8.27
C LEU A 31 23.50 10.28 8.64
N ASP A 32 24.16 9.65 7.65
CA ASP A 32 25.42 8.91 7.82
C ASP A 32 26.61 9.88 7.99
N ALA A 33 26.64 10.97 7.21
CA ALA A 33 27.64 12.02 7.30
C ALA A 33 27.45 12.95 8.52
N SER A 34 26.46 12.69 9.39
CA SER A 34 26.10 13.52 10.55
C SER A 34 25.83 15.00 10.22
N VAL A 35 25.37 15.30 8.99
CA VAL A 35 24.99 16.66 8.55
C VAL A 35 23.65 17.06 9.17
N ILE A 36 22.75 16.09 9.33
CA ILE A 36 21.55 16.21 10.17
C ILE A 36 21.36 14.95 11.01
N THR A 37 20.57 15.06 12.08
CA THR A 37 20.13 13.94 12.91
C THR A 37 18.71 13.46 12.51
N SER A 38 18.33 12.24 12.90
CA SER A 38 16.96 11.70 12.79
C SER A 38 15.93 12.63 13.45
N VAL A 39 16.20 13.17 14.64
CA VAL A 39 15.34 14.17 15.32
C VAL A 39 15.16 15.44 14.48
N GLN A 40 16.22 15.92 13.84
CA GLN A 40 16.15 17.09 12.96
C GLN A 40 15.34 16.78 11.69
N LEU A 41 15.58 15.63 11.05
CA LEU A 41 14.83 15.19 9.88
C LEU A 41 13.31 15.08 10.18
N VAL A 42 12.97 14.47 11.31
CA VAL A 42 11.59 14.39 11.83
C VAL A 42 10.98 15.77 12.05
N THR A 43 11.75 16.72 12.61
CA THR A 43 11.29 18.10 12.83
C THR A 43 10.88 18.76 11.50
N ILE A 44 11.66 18.58 10.43
CA ILE A 44 11.36 19.19 9.12
C ILE A 44 10.15 18.50 8.46
N TYR A 45 10.00 17.18 8.58
CA TYR A 45 8.78 16.48 8.13
C TYR A 45 7.54 16.94 8.90
N LEU A 46 7.60 17.06 10.23
CA LEU A 46 6.51 17.57 11.05
C LEU A 46 6.13 19.03 10.70
N GLN A 47 7.10 19.88 10.35
CA GLN A 47 6.81 21.23 9.84
C GLN A 47 6.03 21.21 8.52
N ARG A 48 6.28 20.23 7.63
CA ARG A 48 5.48 20.03 6.40
C ARG A 48 4.07 19.53 6.73
N ILE A 49 3.95 18.52 7.60
CA ILE A 49 2.66 17.97 8.05
C ILE A 49 1.82 19.08 8.72
N ALA A 50 2.38 19.84 9.66
CA ALA A 50 1.68 20.95 10.29
C ALA A 50 1.22 22.02 9.28
N LYS A 51 2.01 22.32 8.24
CA LYS A 51 1.70 23.34 7.23
C LYS A 51 0.68 22.91 6.16
N TYR A 52 0.63 21.63 5.81
CA TYR A 52 -0.13 21.12 4.66
C TYR A 52 -1.17 20.04 4.99
N ASP A 53 -0.96 19.29 6.07
CA ASP A 53 -1.87 18.20 6.48
C ASP A 53 -2.87 18.68 7.53
N CYS A 54 -2.41 19.43 8.53
CA CYS A 54 -3.26 20.05 9.54
C CYS A 54 -3.81 21.40 9.04
N ASN A 55 -2.93 22.29 8.59
CA ASN A 55 -3.29 23.63 8.10
C ASN A 55 -3.27 23.69 6.55
N GLY A 56 -3.63 24.85 6.00
CA GLY A 56 -3.55 25.13 4.56
C GLY A 56 -4.58 24.32 3.76
N PRO A 57 -4.16 23.41 2.85
CA PRO A 57 -5.10 22.53 2.14
C PRO A 57 -5.72 21.43 3.04
N SER A 58 -5.22 21.25 4.28
CA SER A 58 -5.74 20.32 5.30
C SER A 58 -6.05 18.93 4.74
N LEU A 59 -4.99 18.23 4.31
CA LEU A 59 -5.07 16.98 3.54
C LEU A 59 -5.54 15.76 4.35
N ASN A 60 -5.43 15.75 5.69
CA ASN A 60 -5.87 14.68 6.61
C ASN A 60 -5.25 13.28 6.34
N GLN A 61 -3.92 13.20 6.32
CA GLN A 61 -3.16 12.01 5.94
C GLN A 61 -2.48 11.29 7.12
N ILE A 62 -2.00 12.04 8.11
CA ILE A 62 -1.40 11.55 9.36
C ILE A 62 -2.30 11.94 10.55
N PRO A 63 -3.51 11.35 10.67
CA PRO A 63 -4.46 11.71 11.72
C PRO A 63 -4.00 11.25 13.11
N VAL A 64 -3.15 10.20 13.17
CA VAL A 64 -2.47 9.74 14.37
C VAL A 64 -0.96 9.96 14.18
N PRO A 65 -0.44 11.15 14.51
CA PRO A 65 1.00 11.36 14.60
C PRO A 65 1.56 10.50 15.73
N ASN A 66 2.78 9.99 15.57
CA ASN A 66 3.40 9.20 16.62
C ASN A 66 3.68 10.09 17.86
N PRO A 67 3.07 9.86 19.05
CA PRO A 67 3.34 10.68 20.24
C PRO A 67 4.79 10.52 20.71
N LYS A 68 5.39 9.35 20.43
CA LYS A 68 6.80 9.04 20.63
C LYS A 68 7.68 9.46 19.44
N ILE A 69 7.21 10.22 18.45
CA ILE A 69 8.00 10.45 17.21
C ILE A 69 9.40 11.03 17.49
N PHE A 70 9.53 11.89 18.51
CA PHE A 70 10.83 12.41 18.93
C PHE A 70 11.61 11.42 19.81
N GLU A 71 10.94 10.56 20.58
CA GLU A 71 11.60 9.46 21.31
C GLU A 71 12.14 8.41 20.33
N GLU A 72 11.39 8.04 19.28
CA GLU A 72 11.81 7.13 18.21
C GLU A 72 12.83 7.75 17.27
N ALA A 73 12.76 9.06 17.00
CA ALA A 73 13.80 9.75 16.25
C ALA A 73 15.09 9.86 17.08
N GLN A 74 14.98 10.16 18.37
CA GLN A 74 16.12 10.17 19.28
C GLN A 74 16.64 8.75 19.55
N ALA A 75 15.78 7.74 19.49
CA ALA A 75 16.09 6.31 19.42
C ALA A 75 16.22 5.81 17.97
N SER A 76 16.55 6.70 17.02
CA SER A 76 17.06 6.37 15.67
C SER A 76 18.43 7.01 15.47
N ASP A 77 18.60 8.27 15.90
CA ASP A 77 19.90 8.83 16.32
C ASP A 77 20.58 7.96 17.39
N ASN A 78 19.76 7.25 18.16
CA ASN A 78 20.11 6.12 18.97
C ASN A 78 19.24 4.88 18.62
N TYR A 79 18.98 4.51 17.35
CA TYR A 79 18.76 3.07 16.94
C TYR A 79 20.09 2.44 16.58
N ARG A 80 20.98 3.33 16.14
CA ARG A 80 22.35 3.48 16.65
C ARG A 80 22.50 3.21 18.20
N ALA A 81 21.42 2.86 18.97
CA ALA A 81 21.35 2.10 20.25
C ALA A 81 20.05 1.25 20.61
N SER A 82 18.78 1.75 20.57
CA SER A 82 17.54 1.15 21.19
C SER A 82 16.15 1.59 20.58
N VAL A 83 14.98 1.36 21.25
CA VAL A 83 13.56 1.46 20.73
C VAL A 83 12.47 1.66 21.85
N GLU A 84 11.09 1.67 21.81
CA GLU A 84 9.95 1.33 20.86
C GLU A 84 8.52 1.90 21.29
N GLY A 85 7.48 1.88 20.43
CA GLY A 85 6.05 1.56 20.80
C GLY A 85 4.85 2.46 20.32
N LEU A 86 3.78 1.89 19.69
CA LEU A 86 2.61 2.59 19.06
C LEU A 86 1.26 1.80 18.90
N THR A 87 0.09 2.47 19.04
CA THR A 87 -1.31 1.92 18.87
C THR A 87 -1.74 1.56 17.44
N VAL A 88 -2.81 0.77 17.24
CA VAL A 88 -3.09 -0.02 15.99
C VAL A 88 -4.58 -0.11 15.52
N ALA A 89 -5.39 0.95 15.60
CA ALA A 89 -6.87 0.87 15.48
C ALA A 89 -7.55 0.37 14.17
N ALA A 90 -6.83 0.02 13.10
CA ALA A 90 -7.41 -0.39 11.79
C ALA A 90 -8.51 0.54 11.20
N GLY A 91 -8.50 1.83 11.56
CA GLY A 91 -9.53 2.79 11.17
C GLY A 91 -10.93 2.50 11.74
N SER A 92 -11.06 1.65 12.75
CA SER A 92 -12.32 1.16 13.30
C SER A 92 -12.50 1.62 14.77
N PRO A 93 -13.63 2.28 15.13
CA PRO A 93 -13.79 2.91 16.45
C PRO A 93 -13.61 2.01 17.68
N PRO A 94 -14.10 0.75 17.74
CA PRO A 94 -13.90 -0.12 18.89
C PRO A 94 -12.42 -0.36 19.24
N PHE A 95 -11.52 -0.22 18.27
CA PHE A 95 -10.08 -0.46 18.44
C PHE A 95 -9.26 0.83 18.57
N ALA A 96 -9.89 2.00 18.77
CA ALA A 96 -9.22 3.30 18.83
C ALA A 96 -7.97 3.33 19.74
N ASP A 97 -8.09 2.74 20.94
CA ASP A 97 -7.03 2.67 21.96
C ASP A 97 -6.20 1.38 21.91
N LEU A 98 -6.54 0.44 21.01
CA LEU A 98 -5.88 -0.87 20.90
C LEU A 98 -4.37 -0.70 20.69
N ASN A 99 -3.60 -1.34 21.56
CA ASN A 99 -2.14 -1.34 21.47
C ASN A 99 -1.59 -2.74 21.19
N PHE A 100 -0.37 -2.84 20.69
CA PHE A 100 0.34 -4.11 20.52
C PHE A 100 1.66 -4.05 21.30
N SER A 101 1.97 -5.10 22.06
CA SER A 101 3.19 -5.22 22.85
C SER A 101 4.44 -5.55 22.02
N CYS A 102 4.32 -5.60 20.69
CA CYS A 102 5.41 -5.88 19.76
C CYS A 102 5.14 -5.30 18.37
N ASP A 103 6.21 -4.92 17.67
CA ASP A 103 6.19 -4.57 16.25
C ASP A 103 5.73 -5.72 15.34
N ALA A 104 5.05 -5.37 14.24
CA ALA A 104 4.89 -6.27 13.10
C ALA A 104 6.25 -6.60 12.45
N THR A 105 6.39 -7.76 11.80
CA THR A 105 7.70 -8.25 11.32
C THR A 105 8.40 -7.26 10.40
N ILE A 106 7.68 -6.64 9.47
CA ILE A 106 8.24 -5.61 8.58
C ILE A 106 8.72 -4.37 9.35
N VAL A 107 8.02 -3.94 10.40
CA VAL A 107 8.40 -2.78 11.21
C VAL A 107 9.67 -3.10 12.00
N SER A 108 9.75 -4.29 12.60
CA SER A 108 10.95 -4.77 13.27
C SER A 108 12.17 -4.81 12.34
N SER A 109 12.02 -5.26 11.09
CA SER A 109 13.09 -5.22 10.08
C SER A 109 13.48 -3.80 9.67
N LEU A 110 12.51 -2.90 9.50
CA LEU A 110 12.76 -1.49 9.17
C LEU A 110 13.47 -0.75 10.30
N ARG A 111 13.06 -0.97 11.56
CA ARG A 111 13.76 -0.46 12.74
C ARG A 111 15.19 -0.99 12.82
N LYS A 112 15.40 -2.29 12.55
CA LYS A 112 16.75 -2.90 12.47
C LYS A 112 17.64 -2.28 11.39
N ALA A 113 17.06 -1.74 10.32
CA ALA A 113 17.76 -0.95 9.31
C ALA A 113 17.90 0.56 9.66
N GLY A 114 17.43 0.99 10.83
CA GLY A 114 17.51 2.37 11.34
C GLY A 114 16.36 3.30 10.96
N ALA A 115 15.31 2.80 10.29
CA ALA A 115 14.16 3.60 9.88
C ALA A 115 13.26 4.02 11.05
N ILE A 116 12.47 5.08 10.85
CA ILE A 116 11.66 5.75 11.88
C ILE A 116 10.18 5.66 11.50
N VAL A 117 9.30 5.31 12.45
CA VAL A 117 7.85 5.29 12.21
C VAL A 117 7.27 6.67 12.52
N LEU A 118 7.08 7.48 11.47
CA LEU A 118 6.57 8.85 11.58
C LEU A 118 5.12 8.92 12.10
N GLY A 119 4.31 7.89 11.86
CA GLY A 119 2.90 7.82 12.27
C GLY A 119 2.19 6.69 11.52
N LYS A 120 0.85 6.65 11.65
CA LYS A 120 0.01 5.71 10.90
C LYS A 120 -0.96 6.48 10.01
N THR A 121 -1.26 5.89 8.84
CA THR A 121 -1.93 6.59 7.75
C THR A 121 -3.41 6.16 7.68
N ASN A 122 -4.29 7.09 7.30
CA ASN A 122 -5.76 6.95 7.35
C ASN A 122 -6.35 5.80 6.48
N MET A 123 -7.43 5.15 6.93
CA MET A 123 -8.08 4.03 6.25
C MET A 123 -9.56 3.89 6.66
N PRO A 124 -10.45 3.35 5.81
CA PRO A 124 -11.79 2.97 6.24
C PRO A 124 -11.70 1.78 7.20
N ALA A 125 -12.73 1.61 8.04
CA ALA A 125 -12.71 0.64 9.11
C ALA A 125 -12.44 -0.79 8.61
N MET A 126 -11.57 -1.52 9.31
CA MET A 126 -11.18 -2.91 9.03
C MET A 126 -10.58 -3.12 7.63
N ALA A 127 -10.14 -2.06 6.94
CA ALA A 127 -9.80 -2.07 5.52
C ALA A 127 -10.93 -2.51 4.58
N GLY A 128 -12.17 -2.61 5.05
CA GLY A 128 -13.33 -3.15 4.33
C GLY A 128 -13.96 -2.22 3.30
N GLY A 129 -13.18 -1.49 2.50
CA GLY A 129 -13.73 -0.50 1.55
C GLY A 129 -12.65 0.19 0.72
N GLY A 130 -12.84 1.47 0.41
CA GLY A 130 -11.87 2.31 -0.29
C GLY A 130 -11.95 3.79 0.11
N GLY A 131 -12.94 4.50 -0.41
CA GLY A 131 -13.17 5.93 -0.20
C GLY A 131 -14.06 6.26 1.01
N GLN A 132 -14.65 5.24 1.64
CA GLN A 132 -15.43 5.33 2.87
C GLN A 132 -14.67 6.04 4.00
N ARG A 133 -15.42 6.62 4.93
CA ARG A 133 -14.90 7.29 6.12
C ARG A 133 -14.83 6.30 7.28
N GLY A 134 -13.67 6.20 7.93
CA GLY A 134 -13.43 5.41 9.14
C GLY A 134 -13.28 6.29 10.37
N LEU A 135 -12.78 5.73 11.48
CA LEU A 135 -12.49 6.42 12.75
C LEU A 135 -11.77 7.77 12.58
N TYR A 136 -10.92 7.91 11.56
CA TYR A 136 -10.14 9.13 11.29
C TYR A 136 -10.64 9.92 10.05
N GLY A 137 -11.91 9.73 9.65
CA GLY A 137 -12.49 10.31 8.45
C GLY A 137 -11.93 9.66 7.18
N ARG A 138 -11.49 10.47 6.20
CA ARG A 138 -10.84 10.01 4.97
C ARG A 138 -9.72 10.94 4.48
N SER A 139 -8.88 10.41 3.60
CA SER A 139 -7.76 11.10 2.94
C SER A 139 -8.20 11.89 1.71
N LYS A 140 -7.62 13.08 1.49
CA LYS A 140 -7.82 13.89 0.26
C LYS A 140 -6.70 13.66 -0.77
N SER A 141 -6.94 13.98 -2.05
CA SER A 141 -5.91 13.91 -3.11
C SER A 141 -4.94 15.11 -3.02
N PRO A 142 -3.63 14.89 -3.15
CA PRO A 142 -2.63 15.97 -3.16
C PRO A 142 -2.55 16.66 -4.53
N TYR A 143 -3.03 16.01 -5.60
CA TYR A 143 -2.99 16.53 -6.97
C TYR A 143 -4.21 17.39 -7.33
N ASN A 144 -5.41 16.95 -6.92
CA ASN A 144 -6.64 17.67 -7.24
C ASN A 144 -7.76 17.31 -6.24
N PRO A 145 -8.20 18.22 -5.36
CA PRO A 145 -9.19 17.93 -4.32
C PRO A 145 -10.60 17.65 -4.86
N LYS A 146 -10.85 17.82 -6.18
CA LYS A 146 -12.10 17.39 -6.83
C LYS A 146 -12.16 15.88 -7.12
N TYR A 147 -11.04 15.17 -6.93
CA TYR A 147 -10.92 13.74 -7.23
C TYR A 147 -10.39 12.97 -6.02
N SER A 148 -10.83 11.73 -5.87
CA SER A 148 -10.43 10.90 -4.74
C SER A 148 -9.00 10.38 -4.88
N THR A 149 -8.28 10.30 -3.76
CA THR A 149 -6.92 9.75 -3.68
C THR A 149 -6.86 8.22 -3.88
N THR A 150 -8.02 7.57 -3.99
CA THR A 150 -8.20 6.15 -4.36
C THR A 150 -9.53 5.98 -5.11
N ALA A 151 -9.76 4.87 -5.84
CA ALA A 151 -11.11 4.60 -6.34
C ALA A 151 -12.03 4.03 -5.23
N TYR A 152 -13.33 4.32 -5.30
CA TYR A 152 -14.20 4.29 -4.12
C TYR A 152 -14.39 2.91 -3.44
N ALA A 153 -14.65 1.83 -4.18
CA ALA A 153 -15.34 0.66 -3.60
C ALA A 153 -14.50 -0.44 -2.92
N SER A 154 -13.18 -0.58 -3.17
CA SER A 154 -12.42 -1.79 -2.73
C SER A 154 -10.89 -1.58 -2.67
N ARG A 155 -10.48 -0.41 -2.16
CA ARG A 155 -9.13 0.17 -2.32
C ARG A 155 -8.67 0.95 -1.07
N SER A 156 -8.73 0.27 0.08
CA SER A 156 -8.77 0.80 1.45
C SER A 156 -7.53 1.50 2.00
N SER A 157 -6.31 1.28 1.48
CA SER A 157 -5.14 2.03 1.96
C SER A 157 -5.09 3.44 1.34
N ASN A 158 -6.23 4.16 1.42
CA ASN A 158 -6.48 5.41 0.70
C ASN A 158 -5.46 6.50 1.03
N SER A 159 -4.97 6.52 2.26
CA SER A 159 -3.85 7.37 2.66
C SER A 159 -2.51 6.92 2.11
N ALA A 160 -2.21 5.62 2.02
CA ALA A 160 -0.84 5.10 1.99
C ALA A 160 0.00 5.55 0.78
N GLY A 161 -0.62 6.10 -0.26
CA GLY A 161 0.08 6.84 -1.31
C GLY A 161 0.39 8.30 -0.92
N THR A 162 -0.61 9.02 -0.41
CA THR A 162 -0.58 10.47 -0.29
C THR A 162 0.58 11.05 0.55
N PRO A 163 0.97 10.56 1.74
CA PRO A 163 2.14 11.07 2.47
C PRO A 163 3.43 10.96 1.66
N THR A 164 3.61 9.85 0.94
CA THR A 164 4.78 9.60 0.09
C THR A 164 4.84 10.62 -1.04
N THR A 165 3.71 10.88 -1.71
CA THR A 165 3.59 11.86 -2.81
C THR A 165 3.66 13.31 -2.35
N ALA A 166 3.05 13.63 -1.20
CA ALA A 166 3.16 14.95 -0.56
C ALA A 166 4.55 15.19 0.05
N SER A 167 5.46 14.20 0.03
CA SER A 167 6.76 14.22 0.72
C SER A 167 6.61 14.58 2.21
N PHE A 168 5.62 13.97 2.88
CA PHE A 168 5.48 13.92 4.34
C PHE A 168 6.23 12.72 4.93
N THR A 169 6.49 11.70 4.11
CA THR A 169 7.36 10.55 4.40
C THR A 169 8.30 10.34 3.21
N ALA A 170 9.37 9.55 3.37
CA ALA A 170 10.23 9.13 2.25
C ALA A 170 9.60 7.96 1.46
N PHE A 171 8.86 7.09 2.16
CA PHE A 171 8.14 5.94 1.62
C PHE A 171 6.93 5.60 2.51
N GLY A 172 6.12 4.65 2.08
CA GLY A 172 4.93 4.20 2.82
C GLY A 172 4.60 2.73 2.61
N PHE A 173 3.62 2.22 3.34
CA PHE A 173 3.12 0.85 3.24
C PHE A 173 1.60 0.83 3.17
N ALA A 174 1.07 -0.05 2.33
CA ALA A 174 -0.33 -0.37 2.19
C ALA A 174 -0.58 -1.86 2.49
N GLY A 175 -1.81 -2.21 2.87
CA GLY A 175 -2.33 -3.55 2.68
C GLY A 175 -3.00 -3.66 1.31
N GLU A 176 -2.93 -4.82 0.66
CA GLU A 176 -3.72 -5.15 -0.54
C GLU A 176 -4.40 -6.51 -0.39
N THR A 177 -5.73 -6.47 -0.32
CA THR A 177 -6.62 -7.64 -0.42
C THR A 177 -7.09 -7.82 -1.86
N VAL A 178 -7.70 -6.77 -2.43
CA VAL A 178 -8.17 -6.75 -3.83
C VAL A 178 -7.33 -5.79 -4.65
N SER A 179 -7.39 -4.48 -4.36
CA SER A 179 -6.59 -3.47 -5.07
C SER A 179 -6.17 -2.26 -4.22
N SER A 180 -6.09 -2.48 -2.91
CA SER A 180 -5.88 -1.46 -1.87
C SER A 180 -4.48 -0.88 -1.79
N GLY A 181 -3.47 -1.43 -2.47
CA GLY A 181 -2.17 -0.76 -2.70
C GLY A 181 -2.10 -0.15 -4.10
N ARG A 182 -2.57 -0.89 -5.10
CA ARG A 182 -2.53 -0.50 -6.53
C ARG A 182 -3.27 0.79 -6.84
N SER A 183 -4.47 1.02 -6.29
CA SER A 183 -5.21 2.24 -6.60
C SER A 183 -4.66 3.51 -5.94
N PRO A 184 -4.35 3.51 -4.63
CA PRO A 184 -3.70 4.66 -4.00
C PRO A 184 -2.38 5.00 -4.69
N ALA A 185 -1.55 4.02 -5.04
CA ALA A 185 -0.34 4.26 -5.82
C ALA A 185 -0.63 4.86 -7.21
N SER A 186 -1.64 4.36 -7.93
CA SER A 186 -2.01 4.88 -9.26
C SER A 186 -2.56 6.31 -9.22
N ASN A 187 -3.36 6.67 -8.21
CA ASN A 187 -3.92 8.02 -8.07
C ASN A 187 -2.91 9.02 -7.50
N ASN A 188 -1.85 8.54 -6.83
CA ASN A 188 -0.78 9.34 -6.26
C ASN A 188 0.53 9.28 -7.06
N ALA A 189 0.52 8.67 -8.26
CA ALA A 189 1.66 8.55 -9.17
C ALA A 189 2.93 7.90 -8.55
N LEU A 190 2.75 6.81 -7.80
CA LEU A 190 3.82 6.10 -7.11
C LEU A 190 4.17 4.75 -7.73
N VAL A 191 5.39 4.29 -7.45
CA VAL A 191 5.82 2.91 -7.69
C VAL A 191 5.42 2.05 -6.48
N ARG A 192 4.85 0.87 -6.75
CA ARG A 192 4.47 -0.12 -5.72
C ARG A 192 4.73 -1.55 -6.17
N TYR A 193 4.92 -2.44 -5.20
CA TYR A 193 5.04 -3.89 -5.44
C TYR A 193 4.02 -4.66 -4.58
N SER A 194 3.11 -5.40 -5.23
CA SER A 194 2.28 -6.40 -4.53
C SER A 194 2.98 -7.76 -4.67
N PRO A 195 3.41 -8.41 -3.58
CA PRO A 195 4.27 -9.60 -3.63
C PRO A 195 3.54 -10.88 -4.03
N SER A 196 4.32 -11.86 -4.50
CA SER A 196 3.88 -13.26 -4.50
C SER A 196 3.66 -13.77 -3.07
N ARG A 197 2.74 -14.73 -2.91
CA ARG A 197 2.33 -15.29 -1.60
C ARG A 197 3.54 -15.63 -0.71
N GLY A 198 3.56 -15.07 0.50
CA GLY A 198 4.58 -15.32 1.53
C GLY A 198 5.96 -14.65 1.32
N VAL A 199 6.19 -13.88 0.24
CA VAL A 199 7.50 -13.25 -0.03
C VAL A 199 7.82 -12.07 0.92
N ILE A 200 6.81 -11.34 1.37
CA ILE A 200 6.94 -10.35 2.46
C ILE A 200 6.16 -10.93 3.66
N PRO A 201 6.76 -11.09 4.85
CA PRO A 201 6.09 -11.68 6.01
C PRO A 201 4.85 -10.88 6.45
N PHE A 202 3.70 -11.55 6.59
CA PHE A 202 2.43 -10.89 6.93
C PHE A 202 2.24 -10.61 8.43
N GLN A 203 3.01 -11.26 9.31
CA GLN A 203 2.82 -11.25 10.76
C GLN A 203 2.80 -9.82 11.37
N GLY A 204 1.70 -9.51 12.06
CA GLY A 204 1.43 -8.21 12.70
C GLY A 204 0.64 -7.22 11.84
N GLN A 205 0.31 -7.56 10.60
CA GLN A 205 -0.67 -6.83 9.80
C GLN A 205 -2.11 -7.20 10.21
N TRP A 206 -3.03 -6.23 10.14
CA TRP A 206 -4.46 -6.48 10.27
C TRP A 206 -5.00 -7.20 9.01
N PRO A 207 -5.68 -8.36 9.15
CA PRO A 207 -6.24 -9.11 8.03
C PRO A 207 -7.64 -8.66 7.63
N LEU A 208 -8.03 -8.97 6.40
CA LEU A 208 -9.38 -8.85 5.87
C LEU A 208 -9.82 -10.15 5.16
N TYR A 209 -8.99 -10.69 4.26
CA TYR A 209 -9.12 -12.04 3.69
C TYR A 209 -7.72 -12.66 3.56
N LEU A 210 -7.37 -13.56 4.50
CA LEU A 210 -6.02 -14.16 4.63
C LEU A 210 -5.50 -14.89 3.38
N THR A 211 -6.39 -15.34 2.49
CA THR A 211 -6.05 -15.97 1.20
C THR A 211 -5.64 -14.97 0.12
N CYS A 212 -5.95 -13.69 0.33
CA CYS A 212 -5.70 -12.55 -0.56
C CYS A 212 -4.60 -11.61 -0.03
N ASP A 213 -4.59 -11.36 1.29
CA ASP A 213 -3.90 -10.21 1.88
C ASP A 213 -2.38 -10.24 1.70
N VAL A 214 -1.83 -9.13 1.20
CA VAL A 214 -0.38 -8.89 1.11
C VAL A 214 0.01 -7.48 1.54
N ILE A 215 1.25 -7.32 2.01
CA ILE A 215 1.87 -6.02 2.30
C ILE A 215 2.45 -5.42 1.02
N VAL A 216 2.19 -4.14 0.78
CA VAL A 216 2.57 -3.41 -0.43
C VAL A 216 3.40 -2.17 -0.08
N PRO A 217 4.75 -2.18 -0.26
CA PRO A 217 5.56 -0.97 -0.18
C PRO A 217 5.23 0.03 -1.31
N HIS A 218 5.23 1.32 -0.97
CA HIS A 218 5.04 2.47 -1.86
C HIS A 218 6.27 3.40 -1.82
N ALA A 219 6.79 3.79 -2.99
CA ALA A 219 7.92 4.70 -3.13
C ALA A 219 7.75 5.65 -4.33
N GLN A 220 8.48 6.77 -4.36
CA GLN A 220 8.46 7.69 -5.51
C GLN A 220 9.18 7.10 -6.74
N THR A 221 10.21 6.26 -6.53
CA THR A 221 10.98 5.64 -7.61
C THR A 221 11.13 4.13 -7.47
N VAL A 222 11.42 3.44 -8.58
CA VAL A 222 11.77 2.00 -8.58
C VAL A 222 13.04 1.75 -7.74
N LYS A 223 14.00 2.68 -7.78
CA LYS A 223 15.26 2.59 -7.06
C LYS A 223 15.07 2.53 -5.54
N GLU A 224 14.19 3.38 -5.02
CA GLU A 224 13.81 3.39 -3.61
C GLU A 224 12.95 2.19 -3.22
N LEU A 225 12.08 1.72 -4.13
CA LEU A 225 11.35 0.48 -3.92
C LEU A 225 12.31 -0.71 -3.73
N LEU A 226 13.37 -0.83 -4.55
CA LEU A 226 14.39 -1.88 -4.38
C LEU A 226 15.18 -1.71 -3.07
N ASP A 227 15.49 -0.47 -2.66
CA ASP A 227 16.11 -0.18 -1.36
C ASP A 227 15.23 -0.61 -0.17
N ILE A 228 13.91 -0.48 -0.28
CA ILE A 228 12.93 -0.95 0.73
C ILE A 228 12.81 -2.47 0.72
N LEU A 229 12.73 -3.09 -0.46
CA LEU A 229 12.57 -4.54 -0.61
C LEU A 229 13.74 -5.32 0.03
N ASN A 230 14.97 -4.81 -0.12
CA ASN A 230 16.18 -5.31 0.55
C ASN A 230 16.05 -5.42 2.08
N VAL A 231 15.20 -4.62 2.72
CA VAL A 231 15.01 -4.63 4.19
C VAL A 231 13.87 -5.54 4.62
N ILE A 232 12.81 -5.70 3.81
CA ILE A 232 11.56 -6.36 4.24
C ILE A 232 11.34 -7.76 3.67
N MET A 233 12.03 -8.17 2.59
CA MET A 233 11.95 -9.52 2.01
C MET A 233 12.75 -10.55 2.84
N THR A 234 12.43 -10.63 4.13
CA THR A 234 13.11 -11.53 5.09
C THR A 234 12.36 -12.86 5.25
N ASP A 235 13.11 -13.95 5.42
CA ASP A 235 12.53 -15.24 5.79
C ASP A 235 12.01 -15.20 7.23
N ASN A 236 10.73 -15.52 7.44
CA ASN A 236 10.15 -15.62 8.79
C ASN A 236 10.10 -17.09 9.24
N PRO A 237 10.90 -17.52 10.25
CA PRO A 237 10.88 -18.89 10.76
C PRO A 237 9.69 -19.19 11.70
N ASN A 238 8.89 -18.18 12.08
CA ASN A 238 7.74 -18.35 12.98
C ASN A 238 6.49 -17.62 12.44
N PRO A 239 5.83 -18.16 11.40
CA PRO A 239 4.76 -17.49 10.64
C PRO A 239 3.39 -17.41 11.35
N ILE A 240 3.35 -16.96 12.60
CA ILE A 240 2.09 -16.82 13.35
C ILE A 240 1.22 -15.74 12.69
N GLY A 241 0.03 -16.14 12.23
CA GLY A 241 -0.91 -15.26 11.53
C GLY A 241 -0.69 -15.14 10.02
N ASP A 242 0.40 -15.69 9.46
CA ASP A 242 0.62 -15.76 8.02
C ASP A 242 0.04 -17.08 7.48
N PHE A 243 -1.15 -16.99 6.87
CA PHE A 243 -1.88 -18.16 6.37
C PHE A 243 -1.08 -18.97 5.34
N TRP A 244 -0.43 -18.30 4.39
CA TRP A 244 0.30 -18.97 3.30
C TRP A 244 1.58 -19.65 3.78
N ARG A 245 2.24 -19.11 4.80
CA ARG A 245 3.41 -19.72 5.44
C ARG A 245 3.04 -20.77 6.50
N GLY A 246 1.86 -20.69 7.11
CA GLY A 246 1.38 -21.61 8.15
C GLY A 246 0.71 -22.89 7.64
N GLN A 247 0.23 -22.92 6.40
CA GLN A 247 -0.41 -24.10 5.79
C GLN A 247 0.61 -25.11 5.22
N SER A 248 0.19 -26.37 5.08
CA SER A 248 1.05 -27.51 4.68
C SER A 248 0.70 -28.16 3.33
N VAL A 249 -0.24 -27.59 2.57
CA VAL A 249 -0.81 -28.18 1.35
C VAL A 249 -0.11 -27.69 0.08
N CYS A 250 0.21 -26.40 0.03
CA CYS A 250 0.89 -25.76 -1.09
C CYS A 250 2.32 -25.37 -0.67
N PRO A 251 3.38 -25.91 -1.30
CA PRO A 251 4.75 -25.46 -1.04
C PRO A 251 4.92 -23.98 -1.42
N ILE A 252 5.31 -23.15 -0.46
CA ILE A 252 5.65 -21.73 -0.66
C ILE A 252 7.17 -21.57 -0.45
N PRO A 253 7.95 -21.20 -1.48
CA PRO A 253 9.41 -21.05 -1.36
C PRO A 253 9.78 -19.92 -0.39
N LEU A 254 10.92 -20.02 0.27
CA LEU A 254 11.46 -18.94 1.11
C LEU A 254 11.74 -17.69 0.28
N SER A 255 11.74 -16.51 0.89
CA SER A 255 11.99 -15.24 0.19
C SER A 255 13.42 -15.23 -0.36
N SER A 256 14.37 -15.76 0.41
CA SER A 256 15.76 -16.03 0.00
C SER A 256 15.94 -17.04 -1.13
N GLN A 257 14.89 -17.81 -1.50
CA GLN A 257 14.92 -18.76 -2.61
C GLN A 257 14.35 -18.18 -3.92
N VAL A 258 13.72 -17.00 -3.86
CA VAL A 258 13.04 -16.37 -5.02
C VAL A 258 13.70 -15.03 -5.39
N TRP A 259 14.22 -14.29 -4.41
CA TRP A 259 14.77 -12.94 -4.62
C TRP A 259 16.29 -12.90 -4.44
N PRO A 260 17.00 -12.01 -5.17
CA PRO A 260 18.43 -11.80 -4.97
C PRO A 260 18.70 -11.19 -3.59
N VAL A 261 19.89 -11.46 -3.04
CA VAL A 261 20.37 -10.89 -1.76
C VAL A 261 20.50 -9.36 -1.82
N ASP A 262 20.67 -8.80 -3.02
CA ASP A 262 20.55 -7.37 -3.28
C ASP A 262 19.59 -7.12 -4.45
N CYS A 263 18.41 -6.58 -4.13
CA CYS A 263 17.39 -6.16 -5.09
C CYS A 263 17.87 -5.05 -6.04
N GLN A 264 18.91 -4.27 -5.71
CA GLN A 264 19.50 -3.33 -6.68
C GLN A 264 20.14 -4.05 -7.87
N SER A 265 20.47 -5.35 -7.76
CA SER A 265 20.94 -6.15 -8.90
C SER A 265 19.87 -6.39 -9.98
N LEU A 266 18.64 -5.88 -9.79
CA LEU A 266 17.54 -5.89 -10.75
C LEU A 266 17.48 -4.60 -11.60
N GLU A 267 18.33 -3.59 -11.34
CA GLU A 267 18.41 -2.37 -12.14
C GLU A 267 19.11 -2.62 -13.49
N ASP A 268 18.33 -3.00 -14.52
CA ASP A 268 18.81 -3.10 -15.92
C ASP A 268 18.01 -2.16 -16.86
N PRO A 269 18.63 -1.09 -17.41
CA PRO A 269 17.98 -0.15 -18.33
C PRO A 269 17.76 -0.72 -19.75
N HIS A 270 18.21 -1.94 -20.03
CA HIS A 270 18.02 -2.64 -21.31
C HIS A 270 17.11 -3.87 -21.19
N SER A 271 16.57 -4.14 -20.00
CA SER A 271 15.76 -5.31 -19.65
C SER A 271 14.53 -5.51 -20.55
N LEU A 272 13.94 -4.44 -21.09
CA LEU A 272 12.79 -4.48 -22.00
C LEU A 272 13.14 -5.00 -23.41
N LYS A 273 14.41 -5.00 -23.80
CA LYS A 273 14.85 -5.40 -25.15
C LYS A 273 14.46 -6.85 -25.44
N GLY A 274 13.72 -7.04 -26.55
CA GLY A 274 13.23 -8.34 -27.00
C GLY A 274 12.10 -8.93 -26.14
N LYS A 275 11.53 -8.18 -25.18
CA LYS A 275 10.41 -8.68 -24.36
C LYS A 275 9.10 -8.63 -25.12
N GLN A 276 8.35 -9.72 -25.11
CA GLN A 276 6.97 -9.73 -25.58
C GLN A 276 6.05 -9.35 -24.41
N ILE A 277 5.35 -8.23 -24.56
CA ILE A 277 4.48 -7.64 -23.55
C ILE A 277 3.05 -7.72 -24.08
N THR A 278 2.14 -8.36 -23.35
CA THR A 278 0.74 -8.42 -23.75
C THR A 278 -0.14 -7.46 -22.94
N ILE A 279 -1.21 -6.95 -23.56
CA ILE A 279 -2.22 -6.12 -22.90
C ILE A 279 -3.63 -6.67 -23.16
N PRO A 280 -4.42 -6.99 -22.11
CA PRO A 280 -5.80 -7.44 -22.29
C PRO A 280 -6.67 -6.32 -22.87
N MET A 281 -7.24 -6.55 -24.04
CA MET A 281 -7.88 -5.49 -24.84
C MET A 281 -9.08 -4.82 -24.17
N ARG A 282 -9.67 -5.42 -23.12
CA ARG A 282 -10.75 -4.79 -22.33
C ARG A 282 -10.34 -3.47 -21.66
N TYR A 283 -9.05 -3.30 -21.39
CA TYR A 283 -8.50 -2.10 -20.76
C TYR A 283 -8.08 -1.00 -21.74
N ILE A 284 -8.22 -1.21 -23.07
CA ILE A 284 -7.81 -0.26 -24.13
C ILE A 284 -8.76 -0.12 -25.34
N ARG A 285 -9.78 -0.97 -25.50
CA ARG A 285 -10.77 -0.84 -26.59
C ARG A 285 -11.83 0.22 -26.28
N LYS A 286 -11.95 1.23 -27.16
CA LYS A 286 -12.92 2.34 -27.03
C LYS A 286 -14.40 1.96 -27.26
N GLN A 287 -14.69 0.72 -27.67
CA GLN A 287 -16.04 0.15 -27.84
C GLN A 287 -16.00 -1.38 -27.75
N PHE A 288 -17.06 -2.00 -27.24
CA PHE A 288 -17.36 -3.43 -27.38
C PHE A 288 -18.56 -3.64 -28.33
N PRO A 289 -18.44 -4.37 -29.46
CA PRO A 289 -19.49 -4.42 -30.48
C PRO A 289 -20.85 -5.06 -30.09
N THR A 290 -20.93 -5.82 -29.00
CA THR A 290 -22.07 -6.74 -28.74
C THR A 290 -22.47 -6.87 -27.26
N ALA A 291 -22.22 -5.85 -26.42
CA ALA A 291 -22.59 -5.87 -25.00
C ALA A 291 -23.33 -4.57 -24.61
N VAL A 292 -24.63 -4.69 -24.34
CA VAL A 292 -25.56 -3.55 -24.11
C VAL A 292 -25.17 -2.67 -22.92
N ASN A 293 -24.45 -3.23 -21.94
CA ASN A 293 -23.99 -2.52 -20.73
C ASN A 293 -22.46 -2.27 -20.70
N ALA A 294 -21.75 -2.40 -21.83
CA ALA A 294 -20.31 -2.18 -21.88
C ALA A 294 -19.95 -0.68 -21.92
N LEU A 295 -20.12 -0.01 -20.78
CA LEU A 295 -19.45 1.26 -20.48
C LEU A 295 -17.94 1.09 -20.70
N ASN A 296 -17.31 2.09 -21.32
CA ASN A 296 -15.87 2.05 -21.57
C ASN A 296 -15.11 1.99 -20.24
N ALA A 297 -14.28 0.96 -20.08
CA ALA A 297 -13.53 0.71 -18.86
C ALA A 297 -12.37 1.70 -18.60
N PHE A 298 -12.32 2.83 -19.32
CA PHE A 298 -11.31 3.88 -19.20
C PHE A 298 -11.74 5.19 -19.88
N THR A 299 -11.15 6.32 -19.46
CA THR A 299 -11.34 7.64 -20.09
C THR A 299 -10.32 7.93 -21.21
N SER A 300 -10.67 8.84 -22.13
CA SER A 300 -9.80 9.23 -23.25
C SER A 300 -8.42 9.72 -22.81
N SER A 301 -8.33 10.45 -21.69
CA SER A 301 -7.07 10.91 -21.10
C SER A 301 -6.17 9.75 -20.65
N VAL A 302 -6.76 8.72 -20.02
CA VAL A 302 -6.02 7.50 -19.61
C VAL A 302 -5.59 6.68 -20.83
N HIS A 303 -6.43 6.58 -21.87
CA HIS A 303 -6.07 5.97 -23.15
C HIS A 303 -4.90 6.68 -23.83
N ASP A 304 -4.88 8.00 -23.85
CA ASP A 304 -3.84 8.78 -24.52
C ASP A 304 -2.54 8.85 -23.70
N LEU A 305 -2.60 8.50 -22.41
CA LEU A 305 -1.42 8.14 -21.60
C LEU A 305 -0.94 6.71 -21.90
N TRP A 306 -1.86 5.74 -22.07
CA TRP A 306 -1.49 4.38 -22.49
C TRP A 306 -0.74 4.38 -23.83
N LEU A 307 -1.22 5.12 -24.84
CA LEU A 307 -0.53 5.19 -26.14
C LEU A 307 0.92 5.68 -26.00
N LYS A 308 1.18 6.67 -25.14
CA LYS A 308 2.54 7.16 -24.86
C LYS A 308 3.39 6.11 -24.16
N ALA A 309 2.80 5.37 -23.21
CA ALA A 309 3.48 4.26 -22.54
C ALA A 309 3.83 3.14 -23.53
N GLN A 310 2.91 2.76 -24.42
CA GLN A 310 3.15 1.79 -25.50
C GLN A 310 4.31 2.24 -26.41
N THR A 311 4.29 3.47 -26.94
CA THR A 311 5.40 4.00 -27.75
C THR A 311 6.73 4.01 -26.99
N THR A 312 6.70 4.20 -25.67
CA THR A 312 7.91 4.15 -24.82
C THR A 312 8.43 2.72 -24.66
N LEU A 313 7.56 1.73 -24.42
CA LEU A 313 7.94 0.31 -24.37
C LEU A 313 8.53 -0.17 -25.71
N GLU A 314 7.90 0.22 -26.82
CA GLU A 314 8.33 -0.14 -28.18
C GLU A 314 9.67 0.51 -28.56
N SER A 315 9.89 1.78 -28.21
CA SER A 315 11.18 2.46 -28.42
C SER A 315 12.33 1.93 -27.54
N LEU A 316 12.01 1.30 -26.40
CA LEU A 316 12.96 0.55 -25.56
C LEU A 316 13.17 -0.90 -26.05
N GLY A 317 12.56 -1.28 -27.17
CA GLY A 317 12.79 -2.54 -27.86
C GLY A 317 11.94 -3.72 -27.38
N ALA A 318 10.83 -3.47 -26.70
CA ALA A 318 9.80 -4.48 -26.44
C ALA A 318 8.77 -4.55 -27.58
N THR A 319 8.06 -5.68 -27.70
CA THR A 319 6.94 -5.85 -28.63
C THR A 319 5.64 -5.87 -27.84
N VAL A 320 4.72 -4.93 -28.10
CA VAL A 320 3.42 -4.86 -27.40
C VAL A 320 2.33 -5.55 -28.23
N ILE A 321 1.67 -6.56 -27.64
CA ILE A 321 0.76 -7.48 -28.33
C ILE A 321 -0.64 -7.43 -27.67
N PRO A 322 -1.64 -6.78 -28.29
CA PRO A 322 -2.99 -6.71 -27.74
C PRO A 322 -3.69 -8.08 -27.73
N TRP A 323 -4.17 -8.51 -26.56
CA TRP A 323 -4.86 -9.79 -26.35
C TRP A 323 -6.39 -9.64 -26.40
N PRO A 324 -7.08 -10.18 -27.42
CA PRO A 324 -8.53 -10.17 -27.50
C PRO A 324 -9.13 -11.26 -26.60
N GLU A 325 -9.45 -10.93 -25.34
CA GLU A 325 -10.06 -11.88 -24.39
C GLU A 325 -11.31 -12.57 -24.97
N HIS A 326 -11.23 -13.89 -25.13
CA HIS A 326 -12.42 -14.73 -25.21
C HIS A 326 -13.03 -14.89 -23.82
N ARG A 327 -14.38 -14.92 -23.73
CA ARG A 327 -15.20 -14.69 -22.52
C ARG A 327 -14.86 -15.51 -21.26
N HIS A 328 -14.08 -16.58 -21.36
CA HIS A 328 -13.76 -17.48 -20.25
C HIS A 328 -12.36 -17.27 -19.64
N SER A 329 -11.50 -16.42 -20.25
CA SER A 329 -10.09 -16.33 -19.88
C SER A 329 -9.79 -15.54 -18.60
N LEU A 330 -10.56 -14.49 -18.28
CA LEU A 330 -10.32 -13.61 -17.11
C LEU A 330 -11.64 -13.11 -16.46
N ASN A 331 -12.67 -13.97 -16.41
CA ASN A 331 -13.97 -13.65 -15.81
C ASN A 331 -14.32 -14.64 -14.67
N ALA A 332 -14.52 -14.13 -13.46
CA ALA A 332 -14.98 -14.89 -12.28
C ALA A 332 -16.47 -15.29 -12.34
N HIS A 333 -17.03 -15.43 -13.54
CA HIS A 333 -18.47 -15.68 -13.79
C HIS A 333 -18.72 -16.89 -14.70
N SER A 334 -17.70 -17.71 -14.96
CA SER A 334 -17.88 -19.08 -15.46
C SER A 334 -16.94 -20.02 -14.70
N MET A 335 -17.11 -20.07 -13.38
CA MET A 335 -16.48 -21.06 -12.51
C MET A 335 -17.54 -22.10 -12.13
N ASP A 336 -17.12 -23.37 -12.12
CA ASP A 336 -18.02 -24.51 -11.96
C ASP A 336 -18.64 -24.56 -10.56
N GLU A 337 -19.86 -25.08 -10.46
CA GLU A 337 -20.54 -25.20 -9.17
C GLU A 337 -19.88 -26.30 -8.31
N HIS A 338 -20.08 -26.22 -6.99
CA HIS A 338 -19.58 -27.19 -5.98
C HIS A 338 -18.08 -27.17 -5.66
N ARG A 339 -17.64 -26.12 -4.94
CA ARG A 339 -16.86 -26.26 -3.69
C ARG A 339 -16.89 -24.98 -2.86
N THR A 340 -17.65 -25.00 -1.77
CA THR A 340 -17.53 -24.01 -0.71
C THR A 340 -16.20 -24.19 0.03
N MET A 341 -15.44 -23.11 0.20
CA MET A 341 -14.42 -23.06 1.25
C MET A 341 -15.10 -23.25 2.63
N PRO A 342 -14.40 -23.79 3.64
CA PRO A 342 -14.85 -23.70 5.03
C PRO A 342 -15.04 -22.22 5.44
N ASP A 343 -15.96 -21.93 6.37
CA ASP A 343 -16.30 -20.54 6.73
C ASP A 343 -15.08 -19.72 7.20
N ASP A 344 -14.57 -18.83 6.33
CA ASP A 344 -13.41 -17.97 6.60
C ASP A 344 -13.59 -17.10 7.86
N HIS A 345 -14.84 -16.85 8.25
CA HIS A 345 -15.24 -16.18 9.50
C HIS A 345 -14.65 -16.83 10.77
N TYR A 346 -14.29 -18.12 10.74
CA TYR A 346 -13.76 -18.85 11.91
C TYR A 346 -12.43 -18.29 12.44
N TRP A 347 -11.68 -17.54 11.61
CA TRP A 347 -10.42 -16.90 12.01
C TRP A 347 -10.59 -15.49 12.59
N MET A 348 -11.67 -14.79 12.25
CA MET A 348 -11.99 -13.49 12.86
C MET A 348 -12.17 -13.62 14.38
N GLY A 349 -12.82 -14.70 14.84
CA GLY A 349 -12.93 -15.04 16.27
C GLY A 349 -11.60 -15.37 16.99
N ARG A 350 -10.46 -15.36 16.27
CA ARG A 350 -9.09 -15.50 16.81
C ARG A 350 -8.22 -14.27 16.57
N PHE A 351 -8.81 -13.17 16.08
CA PHE A 351 -8.15 -11.86 16.02
C PHE A 351 -8.56 -11.00 17.23
N PRO A 352 -7.71 -10.08 17.72
CA PRO A 352 -6.27 -10.08 17.53
C PRO A 352 -5.63 -11.41 17.97
N PRO A 353 -4.52 -11.85 17.36
CA PRO A 353 -3.63 -12.84 17.97
C PRO A 353 -3.14 -12.29 19.32
N PRO A 354 -2.54 -13.11 20.22
CA PRO A 354 -2.01 -12.63 21.49
C PRO A 354 -1.05 -11.44 21.29
N ASN A 355 -1.59 -10.24 21.54
CA ASN A 355 -1.06 -8.91 21.25
C ASN A 355 -0.50 -8.22 22.50
N GLY A 356 -0.64 -8.85 23.66
CA GLY A 356 -0.27 -8.32 24.98
C GLY A 356 -1.29 -7.34 25.58
N ASP A 357 -2.33 -6.94 24.86
CA ASP A 357 -3.34 -5.99 25.34
C ASP A 357 -4.51 -6.73 26.01
N THR A 358 -4.47 -6.81 27.33
CA THR A 358 -5.51 -7.45 28.15
C THR A 358 -6.88 -6.79 28.05
N SER A 359 -6.96 -5.58 27.50
CA SER A 359 -8.21 -4.85 27.26
C SER A 359 -8.97 -5.41 26.05
N TYR A 360 -8.25 -6.02 25.10
CA TYR A 360 -8.77 -6.52 23.83
C TYR A 360 -8.32 -7.96 23.53
N PRO A 361 -8.75 -8.95 24.34
CA PRO A 361 -8.27 -10.33 24.25
C PRO A 361 -8.77 -11.13 23.02
N ASN A 362 -9.77 -10.63 22.30
CA ASN A 362 -10.34 -11.18 21.06
C ASN A 362 -11.41 -10.21 20.50
N LEU A 363 -11.95 -10.44 19.30
CA LEU A 363 -13.01 -9.60 18.70
C LEU A 363 -14.32 -9.56 19.50
N THR A 364 -14.65 -10.52 20.38
CA THR A 364 -15.97 -10.55 21.04
C THR A 364 -16.13 -9.54 22.17
N VAL A 365 -15.10 -8.75 22.48
CA VAL A 365 -15.22 -7.58 23.38
C VAL A 365 -15.47 -6.27 22.62
N ALA A 366 -15.37 -6.27 21.28
CA ALA A 366 -15.66 -5.11 20.46
C ALA A 366 -17.17 -4.98 20.21
N ASP A 367 -17.66 -3.74 20.26
CA ASP A 367 -19.02 -3.41 19.84
C ASP A 367 -19.16 -3.61 18.32
N ALA A 368 -19.91 -4.65 17.93
CA ALA A 368 -20.02 -5.11 16.56
C ALA A 368 -20.66 -4.09 15.62
N ASP A 369 -21.66 -3.34 16.09
CA ASP A 369 -22.34 -2.31 15.29
C ASP A 369 -21.40 -1.12 15.02
N MET A 370 -20.43 -0.91 15.91
CA MET A 370 -19.39 0.10 15.78
C MET A 370 -18.14 -0.38 15.04
N ILE A 371 -17.98 -1.67 14.69
CA ILE A 371 -16.79 -2.16 13.93
C ILE A 371 -16.69 -1.48 12.55
N HIS A 372 -17.82 -1.27 11.87
CA HIS A 372 -17.87 -0.47 10.64
C HIS A 372 -19.16 0.37 10.63
N PRO A 373 -19.20 1.51 11.33
CA PRO A 373 -20.43 2.25 11.58
C PRO A 373 -20.94 2.94 10.31
N HIS A 374 -22.26 3.17 10.25
CA HIS A 374 -22.89 3.85 9.12
C HIS A 374 -22.39 5.30 8.94
N ILE A 375 -22.20 6.03 10.05
CA ILE A 375 -21.57 7.36 10.10
C ILE A 375 -20.26 7.21 10.88
N ALA A 376 -19.16 7.80 10.41
CA ALA A 376 -17.91 7.77 11.17
C ALA A 376 -17.98 8.73 12.37
N PRO A 377 -17.36 8.42 13.54
CA PRO A 377 -17.47 9.28 14.74
C PRO A 377 -16.90 10.70 14.61
N MET A 378 -16.17 10.99 13.52
CA MET A 378 -15.55 12.29 13.23
C MET A 378 -16.32 13.10 12.16
N ASP A 379 -17.43 12.58 11.64
CA ASP A 379 -18.22 13.21 10.57
C ASP A 379 -19.33 14.13 11.11
N ASP A 380 -19.73 15.09 10.29
CA ASP A 380 -20.93 15.90 10.50
C ASP A 380 -22.13 15.27 9.75
N PRO A 381 -23.15 14.74 10.45
CA PRO A 381 -24.33 14.12 9.83
C PRO A 381 -25.18 15.08 8.99
N THR A 382 -24.98 16.40 9.10
CA THR A 382 -25.65 17.40 8.26
C THR A 382 -24.95 17.61 6.92
N MET A 383 -23.70 17.14 6.80
CA MET A 383 -22.85 17.29 5.61
C MET A 383 -22.68 15.97 4.83
N HIS A 384 -22.84 14.81 5.47
CA HIS A 384 -22.57 13.49 4.88
C HIS A 384 -23.74 12.51 5.11
N THR A 385 -24.19 11.82 4.06
CA THR A 385 -25.44 11.04 4.06
C THR A 385 -25.24 9.58 4.49
N GLU A 386 -26.24 9.04 5.21
CA GLU A 386 -26.22 7.69 5.82
C GLU A 386 -26.19 6.52 4.80
N VAL A 387 -26.53 6.80 3.53
CA VAL A 387 -26.86 5.77 2.52
C VAL A 387 -25.61 5.17 1.86
N GLU A 388 -24.45 5.84 1.91
CA GLU A 388 -23.38 5.58 0.93
C GLU A 388 -22.04 5.13 1.54
N ASN A 389 -21.87 5.20 2.86
CA ASN A 389 -20.72 4.57 3.55
C ASN A 389 -20.82 3.02 3.59
N HIS A 390 -21.82 2.43 2.92
CA HIS A 390 -22.05 0.99 2.86
C HIS A 390 -20.88 0.22 2.24
N VAL A 391 -20.35 -0.75 2.99
CA VAL A 391 -19.61 -1.87 2.42
C VAL A 391 -20.62 -2.83 1.82
N ARG A 392 -20.49 -3.12 0.53
CA ARG A 392 -21.23 -4.22 -0.09
C ARG A 392 -20.57 -5.56 0.24
N TYR A 393 -20.62 -5.92 1.52
CA TYR A 393 -19.90 -7.09 2.05
C TYR A 393 -20.47 -8.39 1.47
N MET A 394 -21.76 -8.43 1.13
CA MET A 394 -22.36 -9.55 0.37
C MET A 394 -21.77 -9.65 -1.05
N ASP A 395 -21.78 -8.58 -1.85
CA ASP A 395 -21.17 -8.56 -3.18
C ASP A 395 -19.67 -8.97 -3.13
N MET A 396 -18.95 -8.57 -2.07
CA MET A 396 -17.55 -8.97 -1.83
C MET A 396 -17.39 -10.44 -1.39
N ILE A 397 -18.28 -10.99 -0.58
CA ILE A 397 -18.28 -12.43 -0.22
C ILE A 397 -18.66 -13.26 -1.44
N GLU A 398 -19.63 -12.83 -2.24
CA GLU A 398 -20.07 -13.52 -3.46
C GLU A 398 -18.97 -13.53 -4.52
N ALA A 399 -18.17 -12.46 -4.65
CA ALA A 399 -16.94 -12.47 -5.44
C ALA A 399 -15.80 -13.28 -4.79
N GLY A 400 -15.67 -13.22 -3.45
CA GLY A 400 -14.57 -13.82 -2.69
C GLY A 400 -14.65 -15.35 -2.52
N ARG A 401 -15.87 -15.91 -2.56
CA ARG A 401 -16.14 -17.37 -2.53
C ARG A 401 -15.45 -18.15 -3.65
N TYR A 402 -14.99 -17.47 -4.71
CA TYR A 402 -14.43 -18.07 -5.91
C TYR A 402 -12.93 -17.80 -6.09
N GLN A 403 -12.12 -18.00 -5.03
CA GLN A 403 -10.69 -18.24 -5.24
C GLN A 403 -10.49 -19.60 -5.92
N GLY A 404 -9.89 -19.57 -7.12
CA GLY A 404 -9.52 -20.79 -7.84
C GLY A 404 -8.38 -21.56 -7.15
N PRO A 405 -8.37 -22.91 -7.22
CA PRO A 405 -7.19 -23.69 -6.86
C PRO A 405 -5.97 -23.29 -7.70
N ARG A 406 -4.75 -23.55 -7.19
CA ARG A 406 -3.47 -23.14 -7.80
C ARG A 406 -3.33 -23.63 -9.24
N GLU A 407 -3.91 -24.78 -9.52
CA GLU A 407 -4.06 -25.44 -10.81
C GLU A 407 -4.70 -24.53 -11.88
N MET A 408 -5.64 -23.65 -11.52
CA MET A 408 -6.21 -22.68 -12.46
C MET A 408 -5.33 -21.44 -12.64
N TRP A 409 -4.66 -20.94 -11.60
CA TRP A 409 -3.64 -19.89 -11.80
C TRP A 409 -2.53 -20.36 -12.75
N LYS A 410 -2.09 -21.61 -12.59
CA LYS A 410 -1.14 -22.24 -13.50
C LYS A 410 -1.69 -22.32 -14.93
N ARG A 411 -2.88 -22.91 -15.12
CA ARG A 411 -3.48 -23.08 -16.45
C ARG A 411 -3.77 -21.75 -17.17
N ASP A 412 -4.39 -20.80 -16.46
CA ASP A 412 -5.00 -19.60 -17.04
C ASP A 412 -4.02 -18.41 -17.12
N LEU A 413 -2.92 -18.44 -16.37
CA LEU A 413 -1.87 -17.42 -16.44
C LEU A 413 -0.50 -17.99 -16.84
N GLU A 414 0.08 -18.93 -16.08
CA GLU A 414 1.46 -19.39 -16.31
C GLU A 414 1.62 -20.13 -17.64
N ASP A 415 0.90 -21.26 -17.80
CA ASP A 415 0.94 -22.11 -18.98
C ASP A 415 0.45 -21.34 -20.23
N TRP A 416 -0.48 -20.40 -20.03
CA TRP A 416 -0.93 -19.48 -21.08
C TRP A 416 0.17 -18.53 -21.55
N MET A 417 0.85 -17.84 -20.63
CA MET A 417 1.94 -16.91 -20.96
C MET A 417 3.09 -17.65 -21.66
N ASP A 418 3.49 -18.82 -21.13
CA ASP A 418 4.52 -19.66 -21.74
C ASP A 418 4.14 -20.10 -23.16
N SER A 419 2.91 -20.60 -23.34
CA SER A 419 2.40 -21.05 -24.66
C SER A 419 2.34 -19.95 -25.72
N ASN A 420 2.25 -18.68 -25.29
CA ASN A 420 2.28 -17.50 -26.19
C ASN A 420 3.64 -16.79 -26.16
N SER A 421 4.62 -17.29 -25.39
CA SER A 421 5.93 -16.68 -25.14
C SER A 421 5.85 -15.22 -24.66
N PHE A 422 4.81 -14.87 -23.89
CA PHE A 422 4.67 -13.55 -23.26
C PHE A 422 5.52 -13.46 -21.98
N ASN A 423 6.24 -12.35 -21.81
CA ASN A 423 7.07 -12.13 -20.62
C ASN A 423 6.36 -11.30 -19.55
N LEU A 424 5.43 -10.42 -19.95
CA LEU A 424 4.73 -9.48 -19.07
C LEU A 424 3.28 -9.27 -19.54
N VAL A 425 2.37 -9.11 -18.59
CA VAL A 425 1.02 -8.56 -18.82
C VAL A 425 0.98 -7.14 -18.27
N VAL A 426 0.56 -6.16 -19.07
CA VAL A 426 0.46 -4.75 -18.65
C VAL A 426 -0.90 -4.16 -19.02
N PHE A 427 -1.38 -3.21 -18.23
CA PHE A 427 -2.61 -2.45 -18.47
C PHE A 427 -2.65 -1.18 -17.58
N PRO A 428 -3.44 -0.15 -17.94
CA PRO A 428 -3.73 0.97 -17.05
C PRO A 428 -4.29 0.48 -15.71
N THR A 429 -3.67 0.87 -14.59
CA THR A 429 -4.02 0.34 -13.25
C THR A 429 -5.41 0.79 -12.78
N ASN A 430 -5.81 2.00 -13.15
CA ASN A 430 -7.17 2.51 -13.06
C ASN A 430 -7.59 3.00 -14.46
N GLY A 431 -8.83 2.76 -14.85
CA GLY A 431 -9.38 3.27 -16.10
C GLY A 431 -9.81 4.73 -16.04
N ASP A 432 -10.28 5.16 -14.87
CA ASP A 432 -10.65 6.54 -14.57
C ASP A 432 -10.45 6.83 -13.06
N VAL A 433 -10.56 8.10 -12.67
CA VAL A 433 -10.44 8.55 -11.28
C VAL A 433 -11.79 9.02 -10.77
N ALA A 434 -12.30 8.38 -9.72
CA ALA A 434 -13.52 8.79 -9.03
C ALA A 434 -13.41 10.24 -8.51
N ARG A 435 -14.52 10.96 -8.49
CA ARG A 435 -14.57 12.29 -7.87
C ARG A 435 -14.36 12.20 -6.35
N ALA A 436 -14.10 13.32 -5.70
CA ALA A 436 -14.06 13.38 -4.24
C ALA A 436 -15.47 13.25 -3.62
N ASP A 437 -16.47 13.75 -4.33
CA ASP A 437 -17.90 13.49 -4.18
C ASP A 437 -18.31 12.35 -5.14
N SER A 438 -18.06 11.10 -4.71
CA SER A 438 -18.58 9.89 -5.39
C SER A 438 -19.37 8.97 -4.45
N GLU A 439 -19.39 9.26 -3.16
CA GLU A 439 -20.67 9.47 -2.48
C GLU A 439 -21.19 10.90 -2.77
N GLU A 440 -22.50 11.14 -2.61
CA GLU A 440 -23.27 12.31 -3.09
C GLU A 440 -23.73 12.24 -4.57
N LEU A 441 -23.50 11.12 -5.31
CA LEU A 441 -23.83 10.96 -6.75
C LEU A 441 -24.41 9.59 -7.13
#